data_AF-A0A5P8KCK0-F1
#
_entry.id   AF-A0A5P8KCK0-F1
#
_cell.length_a   1.000
_cell.length_b   1.000
_cell.length_c   1.000
_cell.angle_alpha   90.00
_cell.angle_beta   90.00
_cell.angle_gamma   90.00
#
_symmetry.space_group_name_H-M   'P 1'
#
loop_
_entity.id
_entity.type
_entity.pdbx_description
1 polymer ?
#
loop_
_entity_poly.entity_id
_entity_poly.type
_entity_poly.pdbx_seq_one_letter_code
_entity_poly.pdbx_strand_id
1 'polypeptide(L)'
;MTGTVQRLTLLPHLPYGDAVHIVLGRAGLVPDVLEAGLRVEDPKRGPELFLTLSWLPQHPDLTDPAGLDLLWSHLTGWSARSGPDVRRLLVSAFAAPPVLADAALTLLTGGLGAPWQPATVLHEWEDGRALDLALNSAAEQGLIAW
;
A
#
# COMPACT_ATOMS: atom_id res chain seq x y z
N MET A 1 -10.07 34.76 22.26
CA MET A 1 -10.46 33.41 21.79
C MET A 1 -9.61 33.10 20.58
N THR A 2 -8.56 32.31 20.75
CA THR A 2 -7.70 31.82 19.66
C THR A 2 -8.43 30.64 19.01
N GLY A 3 -8.94 30.85 17.79
CA GLY A 3 -9.53 29.77 17.01
C GLY A 3 -8.42 28.79 16.62
N THR A 4 -8.51 27.56 17.11
CA THR A 4 -7.64 26.48 16.65
C THR A 4 -7.98 26.21 15.18
N VAL A 5 -7.08 26.58 14.29
CA VAL A 5 -7.15 26.18 12.88
C VAL A 5 -7.00 24.66 12.87
N GLN A 6 -8.10 23.93 12.67
CA GLN A 6 -8.06 22.52 12.32
C GLN A 6 -7.35 22.43 10.96
N ARG A 7 -6.05 22.13 10.98
CA ARG A 7 -5.35 21.71 9.77
C ARG A 7 -5.98 20.39 9.37
N LEU A 8 -6.70 20.38 8.26
CA LEU A 8 -7.14 19.15 7.61
C LEU A 8 -5.90 18.32 7.29
N THR A 9 -5.78 17.13 7.89
CA THR A 9 -4.77 16.16 7.50
C THR A 9 -5.13 15.65 6.10
N LEU A 10 -4.52 16.22 5.08
CA LEU A 10 -4.56 15.65 3.73
C LEU A 10 -3.72 14.39 3.74
N LEU A 11 -4.33 13.25 3.38
CA LEU A 11 -3.63 11.99 3.17
C LEU A 11 -3.30 11.90 1.67
N PRO A 12 -2.10 12.34 1.23
CA PRO A 12 -1.81 12.53 -0.20
C PRO A 12 -1.82 11.22 -0.99
N HIS A 13 -1.70 10.08 -0.32
CA HIS A 13 -1.67 8.75 -0.92
C HIS A 13 -3.07 8.15 -1.19
N LEU A 14 -4.17 8.79 -0.74
CA LEU A 14 -5.51 8.24 -1.00
C LEU A 14 -5.83 8.06 -2.50
N PRO A 15 -5.52 9.01 -3.40
CA PRO A 15 -5.72 8.79 -4.84
C PRO A 15 -4.94 7.59 -5.38
N TYR A 16 -3.75 7.31 -4.82
CA TYR A 16 -2.98 6.13 -5.17
C TYR A 16 -3.68 4.85 -4.69
N GLY A 17 -4.15 4.83 -3.45
CA GLY A 17 -4.94 3.71 -2.90
C GLY A 17 -6.20 3.44 -3.71
N ASP A 18 -6.93 4.47 -4.12
CA ASP A 18 -8.10 4.36 -4.99
C ASP A 18 -7.74 3.75 -6.35
N ALA A 19 -6.65 4.21 -6.97
CA ALA A 19 -6.18 3.66 -8.24
C ALA A 19 -5.82 2.18 -8.14
N VAL A 20 -5.15 1.78 -7.06
CA VAL A 20 -4.84 0.36 -6.77
C VAL A 20 -6.12 -0.45 -6.60
N HIS A 21 -7.06 0.03 -5.78
CA HIS A 21 -8.33 -0.65 -5.53
C HIS A 21 -9.17 -0.83 -6.80
N ILE A 22 -9.28 0.21 -7.65
CA ILE A 22 -10.03 0.13 -8.91
C ILE A 22 -9.43 -0.91 -9.85
N VAL A 23 -8.10 -0.95 -9.98
CA VAL A 23 -7.43 -1.89 -10.89
C VAL A 23 -7.52 -3.32 -10.37
N LEU A 24 -7.39 -3.53 -9.07
CA LEU A 24 -7.65 -4.83 -8.43
C LEU A 24 -9.09 -5.30 -8.69
N GLY A 25 -10.08 -4.45 -8.48
CA GLY A 25 -11.49 -4.77 -8.74
C GLY A 25 -11.78 -5.11 -10.20
N ARG A 26 -11.14 -4.41 -11.16
CA ARG A 26 -11.24 -4.74 -12.60
C ARG A 26 -10.62 -6.09 -12.96
N ALA A 27 -9.62 -6.53 -12.20
CA ALA A 27 -9.03 -7.86 -12.33
C ALA A 27 -9.83 -8.95 -11.60
N GLY A 28 -10.93 -8.60 -10.91
CA GLY A 28 -11.71 -9.52 -10.08
C GLY A 28 -11.08 -9.83 -8.72
N LEU A 29 -10.04 -9.10 -8.32
CA LEU A 29 -9.28 -9.31 -7.09
C LEU A 29 -9.76 -8.33 -6.01
N VAL A 30 -10.97 -8.51 -5.50
CA VAL A 30 -11.56 -7.56 -4.54
C VAL A 30 -11.09 -7.90 -3.12
N PRO A 31 -10.34 -7.03 -2.42
CA PRO A 31 -10.02 -7.25 -1.02
C PRO A 31 -11.27 -7.08 -0.15
N ASP A 32 -11.36 -7.84 0.94
CA ASP A 32 -12.42 -7.70 1.94
C ASP A 32 -12.33 -6.37 2.70
N VAL A 33 -11.10 -5.92 2.94
CA VAL A 33 -10.80 -4.70 3.70
C VAL A 33 -9.79 -3.86 2.95
N LEU A 34 -10.08 -2.55 2.88
CA LEU A 34 -9.14 -1.51 2.48
C LEU A 34 -9.03 -0.52 3.63
N GLU A 35 -7.81 -0.35 4.15
CA GLU A 35 -7.50 0.63 5.18
C GLU A 35 -6.38 1.54 4.69
N ALA A 36 -6.52 2.85 4.87
CA ALA A 36 -5.49 3.82 4.54
C ALA A 36 -5.47 4.91 5.61
N GLY A 37 -4.29 5.42 5.94
CA GLY A 37 -4.22 6.37 7.03
C GLY A 37 -2.83 6.84 7.40
N LEU A 38 -2.77 7.41 8.59
CA LEU A 38 -1.56 7.85 9.27
C LEU A 38 -1.43 7.06 10.56
N ARG A 39 -0.29 6.42 10.79
CA ARG A 39 0.01 5.69 12.03
C ARG A 39 1.30 6.18 12.66
N VAL A 40 1.42 6.04 13.98
CA VAL A 40 2.64 6.34 14.73
C VAL A 40 3.03 5.08 15.49
N GLU A 41 3.87 4.25 14.89
CA GLU A 41 4.38 3.04 15.54
C GLU A 41 5.56 3.35 16.47
N ASP A 42 6.46 4.24 16.04
CA ASP A 42 7.58 4.74 16.84
C ASP A 42 7.52 6.28 16.92
N PRO A 43 7.25 6.87 18.11
CA PRO A 43 7.22 8.31 18.30
C PRO A 43 8.51 9.03 17.89
N LYS A 44 9.66 8.33 17.84
CA LYS A 44 10.95 8.91 17.42
C LYS A 44 11.10 8.97 15.91
N ARG A 45 10.44 8.05 15.18
CA ARG A 45 10.42 8.06 13.71
C ARG A 45 9.39 9.03 13.17
N GLY A 46 8.33 9.27 13.95
CA GLY A 46 7.24 10.16 13.55
C GLY A 46 6.16 9.43 12.76
N PRO A 47 5.19 10.18 12.20
CA PRO A 47 4.03 9.61 11.55
C PRO A 47 4.34 8.95 10.19
N GLU A 48 3.75 7.78 9.95
CA GLU A 48 3.87 7.00 8.72
C GLU A 48 2.52 6.95 7.98
N LEU A 49 2.55 7.19 6.67
CA LEU A 49 1.40 6.96 5.80
C LEU A 49 1.40 5.51 5.33
N PHE A 50 0.22 4.88 5.38
CA PHE A 50 0.07 3.46 5.05
C PHE A 50 -1.20 3.19 4.25
N LEU A 51 -1.17 2.08 3.51
CA LEU A 51 -2.32 1.47 2.86
C LEU A 51 -2.25 -0.05 3.08
N THR A 52 -3.38 -0.66 3.42
CA THR A 52 -3.54 -2.10 3.63
C THR A 52 -4.72 -2.57 2.78
N LEU A 53 -4.50 -3.64 2.02
CA LEU A 53 -5.51 -4.35 1.25
C LEU A 53 -5.51 -5.80 1.74
N SER A 54 -6.61 -6.25 2.34
CA SER A 54 -6.67 -7.55 3.00
C SER A 54 -7.70 -8.47 2.35
N TRP A 55 -7.26 -9.68 2.04
CA TRP A 55 -8.09 -10.86 1.83
C TRP A 55 -8.06 -11.67 3.13
N LEU A 56 -9.18 -11.69 3.83
CA LEU A 56 -9.30 -12.28 5.16
C LEU A 56 -9.12 -13.81 5.10
N PRO A 57 -8.81 -14.44 6.24
CA PRO A 57 -8.75 -15.90 6.32
C PRO A 57 -10.00 -16.55 5.71
N GLN A 58 -9.79 -17.62 4.94
CA GLN A 58 -10.84 -18.36 4.22
C GLN A 58 -11.54 -17.59 3.08
N HIS A 59 -10.98 -16.46 2.62
CA HIS A 59 -11.46 -15.82 1.39
C HIS A 59 -11.43 -16.83 0.22
N PRO A 60 -12.48 -16.89 -0.62
CA PRO A 60 -12.63 -17.94 -1.65
C PRO A 60 -11.52 -17.94 -2.71
N ASP A 61 -10.87 -16.79 -2.93
CA ASP A 61 -9.79 -16.67 -3.91
C ASP A 61 -8.40 -17.01 -3.34
N LEU A 62 -8.32 -17.33 -2.05
CA LEU A 62 -7.06 -17.68 -1.39
C LEU A 62 -6.76 -19.18 -1.47
N THR A 63 -5.52 -19.48 -1.83
CA THR A 63 -4.96 -20.83 -1.66
C THR A 63 -4.46 -21.05 -0.22
N ASP A 64 -3.95 -20.00 0.43
CA ASP A 64 -3.51 -20.05 1.84
C ASP A 64 -4.68 -19.65 2.77
N PRO A 65 -5.10 -20.52 3.70
CA PRO A 65 -6.20 -20.20 4.61
C PRO A 65 -5.88 -19.08 5.62
N ALA A 66 -4.61 -18.68 5.78
CA ALA A 66 -4.19 -17.68 6.75
C ALA A 66 -4.53 -16.23 6.37
N GLY A 67 -5.03 -15.99 5.16
CA GLY A 67 -5.27 -14.63 4.65
C GLY A 67 -4.07 -14.08 3.87
N LEU A 68 -4.28 -12.97 3.19
CA LEU A 68 -3.23 -12.20 2.51
C LEU A 68 -3.46 -10.71 2.74
N ASP A 69 -2.42 -10.01 3.18
CA ASP A 69 -2.39 -8.55 3.16
C ASP A 69 -1.38 -8.08 2.13
N LEU A 70 -1.75 -7.10 1.31
CA LEU A 70 -0.83 -6.21 0.63
C LEU A 70 -0.72 -4.92 1.41
N LEU A 71 0.51 -4.59 1.80
CA LEU A 71 0.85 -3.49 2.68
C LEU A 71 1.73 -2.52 1.93
N TRP A 72 1.35 -1.26 1.93
CA TRP A 72 2.15 -0.15 1.45
C TRP A 72 2.48 0.79 2.61
N SER A 73 3.72 1.27 2.57
CA SER A 73 4.28 2.25 3.48
C SER A 73 5.06 3.26 2.66
N HIS A 74 4.89 4.54 2.94
CA HIS A 74 5.69 5.56 2.24
C HIS A 74 7.19 5.46 2.56
N LEU A 75 7.56 4.81 3.68
CA LEU A 75 8.95 4.61 4.11
C LEU A 75 9.59 3.35 3.53
N THR A 76 8.81 2.29 3.34
CA THR A 76 9.36 0.95 3.00
C THR A 76 8.88 0.40 1.66
N GLY A 77 7.86 1.02 1.06
CA GLY A 77 7.22 0.58 -0.17
C GLY A 77 6.24 -0.56 0.06
N TRP A 78 6.18 -1.49 -0.89
CA TRP A 78 5.23 -2.60 -0.88
C TRP A 78 5.78 -3.86 -0.21
N SER A 79 4.91 -4.51 0.56
CA SER A 79 5.13 -5.84 1.12
C SER A 79 3.82 -6.65 1.09
N ALA A 80 3.96 -7.96 1.18
CA ALA A 80 2.86 -8.90 1.34
C ALA A 80 3.02 -9.62 2.69
N ARG A 81 1.91 -9.93 3.36
CA ARG A 81 1.90 -10.68 4.62
C ARG A 81 0.87 -11.79 4.56
N SER A 82 1.21 -12.95 5.12
CA SER A 82 0.27 -14.05 5.37
C SER A 82 0.60 -14.65 6.74
N GLY A 83 -0.34 -14.58 7.67
CA GLY A 83 -0.08 -14.93 9.08
C GLY A 83 1.13 -14.15 9.66
N PRO A 84 2.14 -14.83 10.23
CA PRO A 84 3.34 -14.19 10.77
C PRO A 84 4.38 -13.82 9.69
N ASP A 85 4.23 -14.36 8.48
CA ASP A 85 5.24 -14.26 7.44
C ASP A 85 5.05 -12.98 6.61
N VAL A 86 6.15 -12.26 6.36
CA VAL A 86 6.16 -11.01 5.59
C VAL A 86 7.20 -11.10 4.49
N ARG A 87 6.84 -10.68 3.28
CA ARG A 87 7.72 -10.60 2.12
C ARG A 87 7.69 -9.21 1.51
N ARG A 88 8.86 -8.58 1.36
CA ARG A 88 8.98 -7.34 0.60
C ARG A 88 8.80 -7.59 -0.89
N LEU A 89 8.02 -6.74 -1.56
CA LEU A 89 7.86 -6.78 -3.01
C LEU A 89 8.92 -5.87 -3.66
N LEU A 90 9.67 -6.42 -4.62
CA LEU A 90 10.74 -5.70 -5.31
C LEU A 90 10.17 -4.88 -6.48
N VAL A 91 9.41 -3.83 -6.14
CA VAL A 91 8.83 -2.86 -7.07
C VAL A 91 9.07 -1.44 -6.58
N SER A 92 8.84 -0.44 -7.45
CA SER A 92 8.80 0.96 -7.03
C SER A 92 7.80 1.17 -5.88
N ALA A 93 8.08 2.12 -5.00
CA ALA A 93 7.18 2.48 -3.91
C ALA A 93 5.80 2.94 -4.43
N PHE A 94 5.78 3.54 -5.63
CA PHE A 94 4.57 3.94 -6.35
C PHE A 94 4.39 3.11 -7.61
N ALA A 95 4.52 1.78 -7.48
CA ALA A 95 4.31 0.84 -8.58
C ALA A 95 2.97 1.10 -9.28
N ALA A 96 2.96 0.97 -10.61
CA ALA A 96 1.73 1.09 -11.36
C ALA A 96 0.69 0.07 -10.85
N PRO A 97 -0.58 0.46 -10.64
CA PRO A 97 -1.61 -0.45 -10.14
C PRO A 97 -1.72 -1.81 -10.86
N PRO A 98 -1.52 -1.93 -12.19
CA PRO A 98 -1.53 -3.24 -12.86
C PRO A 98 -0.42 -4.18 -12.38
N VAL A 99 0.74 -3.67 -11.97
CA VAL A 99 1.83 -4.47 -11.39
C VAL A 99 1.42 -5.07 -10.05
N LEU A 100 0.68 -4.31 -9.24
CA LEU A 100 0.18 -4.78 -7.95
C LEU A 100 -0.96 -5.78 -8.10
N ALA A 101 -1.81 -5.64 -9.12
CA ALA A 101 -2.82 -6.64 -9.45
C ALA A 101 -2.19 -7.98 -9.88
N ASP A 102 -1.13 -7.94 -10.68
CA ASP A 102 -0.36 -9.14 -11.04
C ASP A 102 0.31 -9.81 -9.81
N ALA A 103 0.87 -8.99 -8.92
CA ALA A 103 1.40 -9.47 -7.64
C ALA A 103 0.32 -10.14 -6.79
N ALA A 104 -0.83 -9.47 -6.61
CA ALA A 104 -1.97 -9.97 -5.85
C ALA A 104 -2.44 -11.32 -6.41
N LEU A 105 -2.68 -11.41 -7.72
CA LEU A 105 -3.11 -12.65 -8.38
C LEU A 105 -2.14 -13.81 -8.10
N THR A 106 -0.84 -13.56 -8.24
CA THR A 106 0.19 -14.58 -8.05
C THR A 106 0.25 -15.04 -6.59
N LEU A 107 0.12 -14.12 -5.63
CA LEU A 107 0.17 -14.42 -4.20
C LEU A 107 -1.11 -15.08 -3.69
N LEU A 108 -2.28 -14.69 -4.20
CA LEU A 108 -3.56 -15.30 -3.87
C LEU A 108 -3.60 -16.78 -4.28
N THR A 109 -3.06 -17.08 -5.48
CA THR A 109 -3.10 -18.42 -6.07
C THR A 109 -1.91 -19.31 -5.68
N GLY A 110 -0.76 -18.72 -5.33
CA GLY A 110 0.46 -19.48 -5.01
C GLY A 110 0.99 -19.30 -3.59
N GLY A 111 0.32 -18.47 -2.77
CA GLY A 111 0.78 -18.09 -1.43
C GLY A 111 2.02 -17.18 -1.44
N LEU A 112 2.52 -16.85 -0.26
CA LEU A 112 3.64 -15.91 -0.09
C LEU A 112 4.96 -16.39 -0.72
N GLY A 113 5.13 -17.72 -0.84
CA GLY A 113 6.26 -18.37 -1.47
C GLY A 113 6.23 -18.41 -3.00
N ALA A 114 5.13 -17.98 -3.63
CA ALA A 114 5.01 -17.99 -5.09
C ALA A 114 6.13 -17.17 -5.75
N PRO A 115 6.78 -17.68 -6.82
CA PRO A 115 7.86 -16.97 -7.50
C PRO A 115 7.31 -15.84 -8.38
N TRP A 116 6.79 -14.79 -7.75
CA TRP A 116 6.39 -13.58 -8.43
C TRP A 116 7.59 -12.66 -8.70
N GLN A 117 7.69 -12.17 -9.93
CA GLN A 117 8.57 -11.07 -10.33
C GLN A 117 7.83 -10.17 -11.31
N PRO A 118 7.90 -8.84 -11.15
CA PRO A 118 7.27 -7.94 -12.11
C PRO A 118 8.00 -8.03 -13.46
N ALA A 119 7.26 -7.99 -14.56
CA ALA A 119 7.85 -7.92 -15.90
C ALA A 119 8.77 -6.69 -16.06
N THR A 120 8.52 -5.63 -15.30
CA THR A 120 9.35 -4.44 -15.20
C THR A 120 9.30 -3.87 -13.78
N VAL A 121 10.46 -3.77 -13.13
CA VAL A 121 10.58 -3.23 -11.76
C VAL A 121 10.39 -1.72 -11.70
N LEU A 122 10.47 -1.02 -12.83
CA LEU A 122 10.43 0.44 -12.95
C LEU A 122 9.09 0.98 -13.45
N HIS A 123 8.05 0.14 -13.58
CA HIS A 123 6.77 0.66 -14.03
C HIS A 123 6.04 1.36 -12.89
N GLU A 124 6.17 2.69 -12.87
CA GLU A 124 5.59 3.57 -11.88
C GLU A 124 4.20 4.04 -12.30
N TRP A 125 3.38 4.36 -11.30
CA TRP A 125 2.11 5.02 -11.51
C TRP A 125 2.32 6.42 -12.09
N GLU A 126 1.46 6.82 -13.03
CA GLU A 126 1.61 8.08 -13.78
C GLU A 126 1.68 9.32 -12.87
N ASP A 127 0.95 9.30 -11.75
CA ASP A 127 0.94 10.36 -10.74
C ASP A 127 1.94 10.12 -9.59
N GLY A 128 2.75 9.06 -9.66
CA GLY A 128 3.71 8.68 -8.62
C GLY A 128 4.68 9.81 -8.28
N ARG A 129 5.14 10.57 -9.28
CA ARG A 129 6.00 11.74 -9.06
C ARG A 129 5.29 12.89 -8.35
N ALA A 130 4.02 13.13 -8.65
CA ALA A 130 3.25 14.16 -7.97
C ALA A 130 3.02 13.80 -6.50
N LEU A 131 2.75 12.52 -6.23
CA LEU A 131 2.66 11.99 -4.88
C LEU A 131 3.99 12.12 -4.13
N ASP A 132 5.11 11.74 -4.74
CA ASP A 132 6.44 11.87 -4.13
C ASP A 132 6.75 13.32 -3.72
N LEU A 133 6.45 14.29 -4.59
CA LEU A 133 6.60 15.71 -4.27
C LEU A 133 5.69 16.15 -3.10
N ALA A 134 4.45 15.66 -3.05
CA ALA A 134 3.53 15.96 -1.95
C ALA A 134 4.02 15.37 -0.62
N LEU A 135 4.60 14.17 -0.65
CA LEU A 135 5.17 13.52 0.53
C LEU A 135 6.43 14.24 1.03
N ASN A 136 7.35 14.60 0.12
CA ASN A 136 8.51 15.43 0.44
C ASN A 136 8.09 16.75 1.12
N SER A 137 7.09 17.44 0.55
CA SER A 137 6.60 18.69 1.14
C SER A 137 5.95 18.49 2.51
N ALA A 138 5.24 17.39 2.73
CA ALA A 138 4.65 17.04 4.02
C ALA A 138 5.75 16.73 5.07
N ALA A 139 6.82 16.06 4.66
CA ALA A 139 7.97 15.76 5.50
C ALA A 139 8.75 17.03 5.90
N GLU A 140 9.00 17.94 4.96
CA GLU A 140 9.63 19.25 5.23
C GLU A 140 8.84 20.08 6.25
N GLN A 141 7.52 19.89 6.30
CA GLN A 141 6.62 20.52 7.28
C GLN A 141 6.52 19.75 8.61
N GLY A 142 7.19 18.61 8.75
CA GLY A 142 7.16 17.75 9.93
C GLY A 142 5.82 17.03 10.14
N LEU A 143 5.00 16.88 9.10
CA LEU A 143 3.70 16.21 9.18
C LEU A 143 3.82 14.69 9.12
N ILE A 144 4.86 14.19 8.46
CA ILE A 144 5.19 12.78 8.32
C ILE A 144 6.69 12.57 8.49
N ALA A 145 7.09 11.32 8.75
CA ALA A 145 8.47 10.86 8.71
C ALA A 145 9.01 10.89 7.26
N TRP A 146 10.33 10.94 7.10
CA TRP A 146 11.01 10.76 5.81
C TRP A 146 12.36 10.10 6.01
#